data_AF-A0A0D0BH48-F1
#
_entry.id   AF-A0A0D0BH48-F1
#
_cell.length_a   1.000
_cell.length_b   1.000
_cell.length_c   1.000
_cell.angle_alpha   90.00
_cell.angle_beta   90.00
_cell.angle_gamma   90.00
#
_symmetry.space_group_name_H-M   'P 1'
#
loop_
_entity.id
_entity.type
_entity.pdbx_description
1 polymer ?
#
loop_
_entity_poly.entity_id
_entity_poly.type
_entity_poly.pdbx_seq_one_letter_code
_entity_poly.pdbx_strand_id
1 'polypeptide(L)'
;AVAYRNEAIVGLLLNKGADVHAEGGLYGNALLDAVACNNWAMVILLLEHGADINAKGSIFYGNALQVAVDNGNEAMVHLLLIKGADVNTQSGYYSYALQAAAAKGNEAMVSLLLDKGADVSAQGGQFGNALQTVVAKENEAMVHLLLDTGADVNAQGGKYGNVL
;
A
#
# COMPACT_ATOMS: atom_id res chain seq x y z
N ALA A 1 -0.62 -12.76 -19.08
CA ALA A 1 -0.88 -11.62 -20.00
C ALA A 1 -0.63 -10.27 -19.31
N VAL A 2 -1.10 -10.09 -18.07
CA VAL A 2 -0.81 -8.90 -17.24
C VAL A 2 0.71 -8.68 -17.06
N ALA A 3 1.46 -9.71 -16.64
CA ALA A 3 2.92 -9.65 -16.51
C ALA A 3 3.67 -9.32 -17.82
N TYR A 4 3.05 -9.59 -18.97
CA TYR A 4 3.59 -9.27 -20.30
C TYR A 4 3.10 -7.92 -20.83
N ARG A 5 2.38 -7.14 -20.01
CA ARG A 5 1.89 -5.79 -20.32
C ARG A 5 1.13 -5.73 -21.64
N ASN A 6 0.24 -6.69 -21.86
CA ASN A 6 -0.58 -6.77 -23.07
C ASN A 6 -2.05 -6.52 -22.72
N GLU A 7 -2.44 -5.24 -22.73
CA GLU A 7 -3.78 -4.75 -22.39
C GLU A 7 -4.83 -5.32 -23.36
N ALA A 8 -4.49 -5.44 -24.64
CA ALA A 8 -5.41 -5.95 -25.65
C ALA A 8 -5.80 -7.41 -25.39
N ILE A 9 -4.82 -8.26 -25.08
CA ILE A 9 -5.09 -9.68 -24.74
C ILE A 9 -5.82 -9.76 -23.40
N VAL A 10 -5.43 -8.98 -22.38
CA VAL A 10 -6.13 -9.00 -21.08
C VAL A 10 -7.59 -8.57 -21.26
N GLY A 11 -7.84 -7.48 -21.98
CA GLY A 11 -9.20 -7.01 -22.26
C GLY A 11 -10.02 -8.04 -23.05
N LEU A 12 -9.42 -8.71 -24.03
CA LEU A 12 -10.09 -9.80 -24.74
C LEU A 12 -10.48 -10.95 -23.80
N LEU A 13 -9.58 -11.36 -22.90
CA LEU A 13 -9.82 -12.45 -21.95
C LEU A 13 -10.93 -12.09 -20.97
N LEU A 14 -10.90 -10.89 -20.39
CA LEU A 14 -11.94 -10.40 -19.48
C LEU A 14 -13.31 -10.33 -20.16
N ASN A 15 -13.36 -9.80 -21.39
CA ASN A 15 -14.58 -9.79 -22.21
C ASN A 15 -15.10 -11.19 -22.57
N LYS A 16 -14.26 -12.24 -22.50
CA LYS A 16 -14.63 -13.65 -22.69
C LYS A 16 -14.97 -14.35 -21.38
N GLY A 17 -15.07 -13.62 -20.26
CA GLY A 17 -15.47 -14.15 -18.96
C GLY A 17 -14.31 -14.73 -18.16
N ALA A 18 -13.06 -14.35 -18.45
CA ALA A 18 -11.96 -14.63 -17.54
C ALA A 18 -12.22 -13.94 -16.20
N ASP A 19 -11.98 -14.65 -15.10
CA ASP A 19 -12.15 -14.13 -13.75
C ASP A 19 -11.08 -13.07 -13.43
N VAL A 20 -11.52 -11.83 -13.18
CA VAL A 20 -10.65 -10.71 -12.81
C VAL A 20 -10.06 -10.86 -11.41
N HIS A 21 -10.69 -11.68 -10.55
CA HIS A 21 -10.28 -11.94 -9.17
C HIS A 21 -9.37 -13.16 -9.03
N ALA A 22 -8.97 -13.77 -10.14
CA ALA A 22 -8.10 -14.93 -10.12
C ALA A 22 -6.81 -14.64 -9.33
N GLU A 23 -6.60 -15.43 -8.28
CA GLU A 23 -5.42 -15.34 -7.43
C GLU A 23 -4.23 -16.08 -8.05
N GLY A 24 -3.04 -15.52 -7.90
CA GLY A 24 -1.81 -16.12 -8.37
C GLY A 24 -0.71 -15.12 -8.68
N GLY A 25 0.43 -15.63 -9.15
CA GLY A 25 1.61 -14.82 -9.42
C GLY A 25 2.37 -14.42 -8.15
N LEU A 26 3.42 -13.62 -8.33
CA LEU A 26 4.30 -13.19 -7.24
C LEU A 26 3.58 -12.25 -6.26
N TYR A 27 2.72 -11.37 -6.78
CA TYR A 27 2.04 -10.34 -6.01
C TYR A 27 0.64 -10.76 -5.53
N GLY A 28 0.09 -11.86 -6.06
CA GLY A 28 -1.11 -12.53 -5.55
C GLY A 28 -2.37 -12.29 -6.38
N ASN A 29 -2.45 -11.23 -7.19
CA ASN A 29 -3.53 -11.03 -8.16
C ASN A 29 -3.11 -10.07 -9.28
N ALA A 30 -3.93 -10.04 -10.34
CA ALA A 30 -3.68 -9.23 -11.54
C ALA A 30 -3.55 -7.72 -11.27
N LEU A 31 -4.34 -7.17 -10.34
CA LEU A 31 -4.31 -5.74 -10.02
C LEU A 31 -2.96 -5.37 -9.40
N LEU A 32 -2.48 -6.17 -8.44
CA LEU A 32 -1.19 -5.92 -7.80
C LEU A 32 -0.02 -6.10 -8.77
N ASP A 33 -0.06 -7.10 -9.65
CA ASP A 33 0.94 -7.25 -10.72
C ASP A 33 1.01 -5.98 -11.60
N ALA A 34 -0.15 -5.42 -11.97
CA ALA A 34 -0.23 -4.21 -12.78
C ALA A 34 0.34 -2.98 -12.04
N VAL A 35 0.01 -2.83 -10.75
CA VAL A 35 0.54 -1.76 -9.90
C VAL A 35 2.06 -1.89 -9.72
N ALA A 36 2.56 -3.10 -9.43
CA ALA A 36 3.99 -3.37 -9.28
C ALA A 36 4.77 -3.08 -10.58
N CYS A 37 4.15 -3.33 -11.73
CA CYS A 37 4.73 -3.02 -13.05
C CYS A 37 4.62 -1.53 -13.44
N ASN A 38 3.98 -0.69 -12.62
CA ASN A 38 3.60 0.67 -12.96
C ASN A 38 2.82 0.77 -14.29
N ASN A 39 1.92 -0.18 -14.53
CA ASN A 39 1.10 -0.20 -15.75
C ASN A 39 -0.28 0.43 -15.47
N TRP A 40 -0.37 1.75 -15.63
CA TRP A 40 -1.61 2.50 -15.42
C TRP A 40 -2.78 2.04 -16.28
N ALA A 41 -2.54 1.77 -17.57
CA ALA A 41 -3.60 1.33 -18.47
C ALA A 41 -4.19 -0.01 -18.02
N MET A 42 -3.33 -0.93 -17.59
CA MET A 42 -3.76 -2.22 -17.05
C MET A 42 -4.50 -2.09 -15.72
N VAL A 43 -4.04 -1.21 -14.82
CA VAL A 43 -4.76 -0.92 -13.56
C VAL A 43 -6.18 -0.42 -13.85
N ILE A 44 -6.33 0.55 -14.75
CA ILE A 44 -7.64 1.08 -15.14
C ILE A 44 -8.51 -0.02 -15.76
N LEU A 45 -7.96 -0.80 -16.71
CA LEU A 45 -8.67 -1.88 -17.37
C LEU A 45 -9.20 -2.92 -16.37
N LEU A 46 -8.39 -3.34 -15.41
CA LEU A 46 -8.78 -4.33 -14.40
C LEU A 46 -9.88 -3.78 -13.48
N LEU A 47 -9.76 -2.52 -13.03
CA LEU A 47 -10.78 -1.87 -12.20
C LEU A 47 -12.10 -1.67 -12.95
N GLU A 48 -12.07 -1.34 -14.24
CA GLU A 48 -13.26 -1.24 -15.09
C GLU A 48 -13.98 -2.58 -15.26
N HIS A 49 -13.26 -3.70 -15.15
CA HIS A 49 -13.82 -5.05 -15.17
C HIS A 49 -14.12 -5.59 -13.76
N GLY A 50 -14.08 -4.74 -12.73
CA GLY A 50 -14.54 -5.08 -11.39
C GLY A 50 -13.46 -5.63 -10.45
N ALA A 51 -12.17 -5.53 -10.78
CA ALA A 51 -11.11 -5.87 -9.83
C ALA A 51 -11.31 -5.11 -8.51
N ASP A 52 -11.21 -5.83 -7.39
CA ASP A 52 -11.31 -5.21 -6.07
C ASP A 52 -10.05 -4.39 -5.76
N ILE A 53 -10.21 -3.07 -5.65
CA ILE A 53 -9.15 -2.11 -5.35
C ILE A 53 -8.45 -2.41 -4.00
N ASN A 54 -9.16 -3.05 -3.07
CA ASN A 54 -8.68 -3.39 -1.73
C ASN A 54 -8.26 -4.87 -1.60
N ALA A 55 -8.21 -5.61 -2.71
CA ALA A 55 -7.78 -6.99 -2.73
C ALA A 55 -6.40 -7.13 -2.08
N LYS A 56 -6.29 -8.10 -1.17
CA LYS A 56 -5.04 -8.44 -0.51
C LYS A 56 -4.23 -9.35 -1.43
N GLY A 57 -2.95 -9.02 -1.57
CA GLY A 57 -1.95 -9.84 -2.24
C GLY A 57 -1.27 -10.80 -1.30
N SER A 58 -0.08 -11.23 -1.71
CA SER A 58 0.74 -12.10 -0.88
C SER A 58 1.21 -11.41 0.40
N ILE A 59 1.57 -12.23 1.40
CA ILE A 59 2.08 -11.77 2.70
C ILE A 59 3.30 -10.85 2.60
N PHE A 60 4.01 -10.87 1.47
CA PHE A 60 5.21 -10.07 1.26
C PHE A 60 4.91 -8.67 0.69
N TYR A 61 3.88 -8.53 -0.15
CA TYR A 61 3.65 -7.30 -0.92
C TYR A 61 2.44 -6.47 -0.46
N GLY A 62 1.51 -7.06 0.28
CA GLY A 62 0.38 -6.29 0.83
C GLY A 62 -0.76 -6.10 -0.16
N ASN A 63 -1.26 -4.88 -0.31
CA ASN A 63 -2.34 -4.53 -1.25
C ASN A 63 -1.81 -3.55 -2.31
N ALA A 64 -2.65 -3.19 -3.29
CA ALA A 64 -2.28 -2.26 -4.36
C ALA A 64 -1.68 -0.94 -3.82
N LEU A 65 -2.29 -0.34 -2.79
CA LEU A 65 -1.82 0.92 -2.21
C LEU A 65 -0.44 0.75 -1.58
N GLN A 66 -0.21 -0.32 -0.80
CA GLN A 66 1.09 -0.60 -0.19
C GLN A 66 2.18 -0.83 -1.23
N VAL A 67 1.90 -1.54 -2.32
CA VAL A 67 2.86 -1.74 -3.42
C VAL A 67 3.23 -0.41 -4.07
N ALA A 68 2.25 0.46 -4.33
CA ALA A 68 2.51 1.78 -4.91
C ALA A 68 3.36 2.67 -3.97
N VAL A 69 3.09 2.61 -2.66
CA VAL A 69 3.86 3.30 -1.62
C VAL A 69 5.29 2.77 -1.50
N ASP A 70 5.47 1.44 -1.47
CA ASP A 70 6.80 0.81 -1.38
C ASP A 70 7.68 1.17 -2.58
N ASN A 71 7.07 1.30 -3.76
CA ASN A 71 7.71 1.77 -4.99
C ASN A 71 7.95 3.29 -5.04
N GLY A 72 7.44 4.07 -4.09
CA GLY A 72 7.55 5.53 -4.08
C GLY A 72 6.78 6.22 -5.23
N ASN A 73 5.76 5.58 -5.77
CA ASN A 73 5.04 6.08 -6.95
C ASN A 73 3.80 6.90 -6.53
N GLU A 74 4.00 8.19 -6.28
CA GLU A 74 2.95 9.12 -5.87
C GLU A 74 1.78 9.18 -6.85
N ALA A 75 2.04 9.16 -8.16
CA ALA A 75 0.99 9.21 -9.17
C ALA A 75 0.08 7.97 -9.10
N MET A 76 0.65 6.78 -8.88
CA MET A 76 -0.12 5.56 -8.68
C MET A 76 -0.88 5.59 -7.36
N VAL A 77 -0.28 6.08 -6.27
CA VAL A 77 -0.96 6.26 -4.98
C VAL A 77 -2.19 7.16 -5.14
N HIS A 78 -2.04 8.32 -5.80
CA HIS A 78 -3.16 9.20 -6.10
C HIS A 78 -4.25 8.53 -6.91
N LEU A 79 -3.89 7.78 -7.97
CA LEU A 79 -4.87 7.05 -8.77
C LEU A 79 -5.67 6.06 -7.90
N LEU A 80 -4.99 5.23 -7.12
CA LEU A 80 -5.62 4.19 -6.30
C LEU A 80 -6.57 4.82 -5.27
N LEU A 81 -6.15 5.89 -4.59
CA LEU A 81 -6.98 6.60 -3.63
C LEU A 81 -8.21 7.25 -4.29
N ILE A 82 -8.06 7.86 -5.48
CA ILE A 82 -9.20 8.40 -6.26
C ILE A 82 -10.17 7.29 -6.67
N LYS A 83 -9.66 6.09 -6.95
CA LYS A 83 -10.45 4.90 -7.28
C LYS A 83 -11.04 4.18 -6.06
N GLY A 84 -10.86 4.73 -4.85
CA GLY A 84 -11.48 4.22 -3.63
C GLY A 84 -10.67 3.18 -2.87
N ALA A 85 -9.34 3.14 -3.06
CA ALA A 85 -8.47 2.37 -2.18
C ALA A 85 -8.61 2.86 -0.73
N ASP A 86 -8.85 1.95 0.19
CA ASP A 86 -8.91 2.24 1.61
C ASP A 86 -7.49 2.33 2.16
N VAL A 87 -7.13 3.55 2.60
CA VAL A 87 -5.82 3.91 3.16
C VAL A 87 -5.45 3.08 4.39
N ASN A 88 -6.45 2.56 5.11
CA ASN A 88 -6.31 1.77 6.33
C ASN A 88 -6.45 0.26 6.10
N THR A 89 -6.39 -0.20 4.84
CA THR A 89 -6.44 -1.64 4.55
C THR A 89 -5.20 -2.35 5.10
N GLN A 90 -5.41 -3.21 6.09
CA GLN A 90 -4.36 -4.05 6.66
C GLN A 90 -3.98 -5.21 5.73
N SER A 91 -2.72 -5.27 5.28
CA SER A 91 -2.17 -6.34 4.45
C SER A 91 -0.63 -6.41 4.52
N GLY A 92 -0.05 -7.54 4.12
CA GLY A 92 1.37 -7.66 3.81
C GLY A 92 2.34 -7.42 4.99
N TYR A 93 3.60 -7.22 4.62
CA TYR A 93 4.73 -7.12 5.55
C TYR A 93 4.66 -5.89 6.48
N TYR A 94 4.28 -4.72 5.94
CA TYR A 94 4.20 -3.48 6.70
C TYR A 94 2.87 -3.32 7.47
N SER A 95 1.89 -4.20 7.24
CA SER A 95 0.51 -4.06 7.68
C SER A 95 -0.26 -2.91 7.03
N TYR A 96 0.18 -1.65 7.11
CA TYR A 96 -0.54 -0.53 6.49
C TYR A 96 0.37 0.33 5.60
N ALA A 97 -0.25 1.10 4.71
CA ALA A 97 0.46 2.00 3.79
C ALA A 97 1.28 3.05 4.56
N LEU A 98 0.79 3.53 5.70
CA LEU A 98 1.50 4.49 6.53
C LEU A 98 2.80 3.92 7.10
N GLN A 99 2.81 2.68 7.63
CA GLN A 99 4.08 2.06 8.05
C GLN A 99 5.02 1.78 6.88
N ALA A 100 4.50 1.45 5.69
CA ALA A 100 5.34 1.29 4.51
C ALA A 100 6.06 2.60 4.14
N ALA A 101 5.34 3.73 4.09
CA ALA A 101 5.92 5.04 3.81
C ALA A 101 6.94 5.46 4.89
N ALA A 102 6.59 5.27 6.17
CA ALA A 102 7.46 5.50 7.32
C ALA A 102 8.73 4.65 7.24
N ALA A 103 8.61 3.36 6.90
CA ALA A 103 9.74 2.46 6.71
C ALA A 103 10.62 2.86 5.52
N LYS A 104 10.10 3.55 4.51
CA LYS A 104 10.93 4.09 3.42
C LYS A 104 11.55 5.46 3.76
N GLY A 105 11.12 6.10 4.85
CA GLY A 105 11.53 7.46 5.17
C GLY A 105 11.00 8.50 4.18
N ASN A 106 9.90 8.20 3.48
CA ASN A 106 9.32 9.11 2.49
C ASN A 106 8.32 10.07 3.17
N GLU A 107 8.81 11.24 3.56
CA GLU A 107 8.03 12.26 4.30
C GLU A 107 6.82 12.74 3.51
N ALA A 108 6.99 13.01 2.22
CA ALA A 108 5.90 13.45 1.34
C ALA A 108 4.77 12.40 1.26
N MET A 109 5.14 11.12 1.18
CA MET A 109 4.18 10.03 1.17
C MET A 109 3.47 9.86 2.52
N VAL A 110 4.18 10.04 3.64
CA VAL A 110 3.57 10.03 4.97
C VAL A 110 2.55 11.16 5.10
N SER A 111 2.91 12.39 4.74
CA SER A 111 1.98 13.53 4.73
C SER A 111 0.76 13.25 3.84
N LEU A 112 0.97 12.75 2.62
CA LEU A 112 -0.11 12.41 1.71
C LEU A 112 -1.09 11.38 2.30
N LEU A 113 -0.59 10.32 2.93
CA LEU A 113 -1.44 9.28 3.51
C LEU A 113 -2.21 9.80 4.73
N LEU A 114 -1.58 10.60 5.58
CA LEU A 114 -2.23 11.25 6.74
C LEU A 114 -3.33 12.22 6.29
N ASP A 115 -3.07 13.04 5.26
CA ASP A 115 -4.08 13.92 4.64
C ASP A 115 -5.27 13.15 4.06
N LYS A 116 -5.07 11.86 3.76
CA LYS A 116 -6.09 10.95 3.22
C LYS A 116 -6.76 10.09 4.31
N GLY A 117 -6.47 10.37 5.59
CA GLY A 117 -7.12 9.73 6.72
C GLY A 117 -6.47 8.43 7.16
N ALA A 118 -5.17 8.23 6.88
CA ALA A 118 -4.42 7.13 7.47
C ALA A 118 -4.44 7.23 9.00
N ASP A 119 -4.76 6.12 9.66
CA ASP A 119 -4.76 6.03 11.10
C ASP A 119 -3.31 5.98 11.63
N VAL A 120 -2.87 7.10 12.21
CA VAL A 120 -1.53 7.23 12.81
C VAL A 120 -1.30 6.26 13.99
N SER A 121 -2.38 5.82 14.64
CA SER A 121 -2.34 4.90 15.78
C SER A 121 -2.38 3.43 15.36
N ALA A 122 -2.57 3.14 14.07
CA ALA A 122 -2.71 1.78 13.56
C ALA A 122 -1.53 0.89 13.96
N GLN A 123 -1.84 -0.26 14.56
CA GLN A 123 -0.84 -1.21 15.04
C GLN A 123 -0.83 -2.45 14.15
N GLY A 124 0.35 -2.85 13.70
CA GLY A 124 0.50 -4.07 12.92
C GLY A 124 1.89 -4.28 12.33
N GLY A 125 2.07 -5.43 11.68
CA GLY A 125 3.33 -5.76 11.03
C GLY A 125 4.47 -5.94 12.03
N GLN A 126 5.70 -6.04 11.52
CA GLN A 126 6.88 -6.34 12.33
C GLN A 126 7.30 -5.18 13.26
N PHE A 127 7.05 -3.94 12.84
CA PHE A 127 7.57 -2.74 13.49
C PHE A 127 6.56 -2.05 14.43
N GLY A 128 5.31 -2.52 14.49
CA GLY A 128 4.28 -1.95 15.34
C GLY A 128 3.52 -0.80 14.66
N ASN A 129 3.63 0.43 15.14
CA ASN A 129 3.01 1.59 14.49
C ASN A 129 4.01 2.39 13.63
N ALA A 130 3.53 3.45 12.97
CA ALA A 130 4.37 4.32 12.15
C ALA A 130 5.48 5.00 12.98
N LEU A 131 5.17 5.46 14.20
CA LEU A 131 6.12 6.15 15.07
C LEU A 131 7.30 5.23 15.48
N GLN A 132 6.99 4.00 15.89
CA GLN A 132 8.01 2.99 16.22
C GLN A 132 8.90 2.65 15.02
N THR A 133 8.33 2.67 13.81
CA THR A 133 9.06 2.41 12.57
C THR A 133 10.11 3.50 12.27
N VAL A 134 9.79 4.77 12.52
CA VAL A 134 10.69 5.90 12.20
C VAL A 134 11.77 6.13 13.26
N VAL A 135 11.46 5.83 14.53
CA VAL A 135 12.44 5.89 15.63
C VAL A 135 13.58 4.90 15.37
N ALA A 136 13.27 3.70 14.89
CA ALA A 136 14.28 2.70 14.51
C ALA A 136 15.18 3.14 13.33
N LYS A 137 14.85 4.24 12.65
CA LYS A 137 15.56 4.78 11.49
C LYS A 137 16.24 6.13 11.76
N GLU A 138 16.17 6.64 12.98
CA GLU A 138 16.79 7.92 13.38
C GLU A 138 16.33 9.14 12.53
N ASN A 139 15.10 9.12 12.01
CA ASN A 139 14.54 10.25 11.25
C ASN A 139 13.76 11.21 12.17
N GLU A 140 14.45 12.22 12.70
CA GLU A 140 13.90 13.23 13.60
C GLU A 140 12.74 14.04 12.99
N ALA A 141 12.85 14.43 11.72
CA ALA A 141 11.79 15.19 11.04
C ALA A 141 10.48 14.40 10.94
N MET A 142 10.59 13.10 10.62
CA MET A 142 9.43 12.21 10.56
C MET A 142 8.84 11.91 11.95
N VAL A 143 9.66 11.85 13.00
CA VAL A 143 9.18 11.76 14.38
C VAL A 143 8.32 12.98 14.72
N HIS A 144 8.81 14.19 14.43
CA HIS A 144 8.03 15.41 14.63
C HIS A 144 6.70 15.38 13.86
N LEU A 145 6.73 15.03 12.57
CA LEU A 145 5.53 14.93 11.74
C LEU A 145 4.47 13.97 12.33
N LEU A 146 4.89 12.79 12.79
CA LEU A 146 3.98 11.80 13.36
C LEU A 146 3.42 12.24 14.73
N LEU A 147 4.24 12.89 15.57
CA LEU A 147 3.77 13.44 16.84
C LEU A 147 2.78 14.59 16.65
N ASP A 148 3.06 15.50 15.70
CA ASP A 148 2.16 16.61 15.36
C ASP A 148 0.82 16.14 14.79
N THR A 149 0.79 14.94 14.21
CA THR A 149 -0.43 14.28 13.72
C THR A 149 -1.12 13.40 14.75
N GLY A 150 -0.66 13.42 16.01
CA GLY A 150 -1.31 12.78 17.15
C GLY A 150 -0.87 11.35 17.43
N ALA A 151 0.29 10.91 16.92
CA ALA A 151 0.86 9.63 17.30
C ALA A 151 1.10 9.56 18.83
N ASP A 152 0.64 8.48 19.46
CA ASP A 152 0.90 8.26 20.89
C ASP A 152 2.35 7.78 21.10
N VAL A 153 3.14 8.62 21.77
CA VAL A 153 4.52 8.33 22.15
C VAL A 153 4.64 7.13 23.11
N ASN A 154 3.59 6.79 23.84
CA ASN A 154 3.57 5.66 24.78
C ASN A 154 2.96 4.40 24.16
N ALA A 155 2.63 4.41 22.87
CA ALA A 155 2.01 3.29 22.20
C ALA A 155 2.88 2.02 22.34
N GLN A 156 2.24 0.95 22.78
CA GLN A 156 2.88 -0.35 22.93
C GLN A 156 2.63 -1.22 21.71
N GLY A 157 3.64 -1.92 21.21
CA GLY A 157 3.49 -2.81 20.06
C GLY A 157 4.80 -3.12 19.34
N GLY A 158 4.70 -3.93 18.29
CA GLY A 158 5.85 -4.34 17.48
C GLY A 158 6.86 -5.20 18.25
N LYS A 159 7.98 -5.53 17.58
CA LYS A 159 9.05 -6.37 18.15
C LYS A 159 9.71 -5.78 19.40
N TYR A 160 9.69 -4.45 19.55
CA TYR A 160 10.44 -3.73 20.57
C TYR A 160 9.59 -3.28 21.77
N GLY A 161 8.28 -3.52 21.72
CA GLY A 161 7.38 -3.23 22.83
C GLY A 161 6.94 -1.77 22.92
N ASN A 162 7.85 -0.80 22.86
CA ASN A 162 7.55 0.64 22.81
C ASN A 162 8.66 1.41 22.06
N VAL A 163 8.63 2.75 22.02
CA VAL A 163 9.64 3.59 21.31
C VAL A 163 10.91 3.88 22.10
N LEU A 164 10.92 3.66 23.43
CA LEU A 164 12.05 3.79 24.37
C LEU A 164 12.62 2.42 24.75
#